data_AF-A0A843EAR9-F1
#
_entry.id   AF-A0A843EAR9-F1
#
_cell.length_a   1.000
_cell.length_b   1.000
_cell.length_c   1.000
_cell.angle_alpha   90.00
_cell.angle_beta   90.00
_cell.angle_gamma   90.00
#
_symmetry.space_group_name_H-M   'P 1'
#
loop_
_entity.id
_entity.type
_entity.pdbx_description
1 polymer ?
#
loop_
_entity_poly.entity_id
_entity_poly.type
_entity_poly.pdbx_seq_one_letter_code
_entity_poly.pdbx_strand_id
1 'polypeptide(L)'
;MIIRAPSRLHMSLIDMNGSYKRIDGGIGLALSDPQFVLQSEETNEKGYTLEFADGIREDSREECLDKIPKAAEKIAELCDIESGFHFKVLEAYPAHSGLGSGTQISVCTAHLMTETAGLKFSSRDLSAMVGRGGTSGIGTFAHDLGGFIVDGGHSLEEKPGFLPSSASKAKPATLIARYEFPEEWDILLAMPE
;
A
#
# COMPACT_ATOMS: atom_id res chain seq x y z
N MET A 1 -7.23 12.63 11.89
CA MET A 1 -7.88 12.05 10.70
C MET A 1 -7.85 10.53 10.76
N ILE A 2 -8.76 9.83 10.09
CA ILE A 2 -8.78 8.36 10.03
C ILE A 2 -8.86 7.94 8.57
N ILE A 3 -8.04 6.98 8.17
CA ILE A 3 -8.09 6.34 6.86
C ILE A 3 -8.38 4.84 7.02
N ARG A 4 -9.18 4.29 6.09
CA ARG A 4 -9.47 2.86 5.97
C ARG A 4 -8.99 2.41 4.61
N ALA A 5 -8.11 1.43 4.58
CA ALA A 5 -7.56 0.90 3.34
C ALA A 5 -7.89 -0.58 3.17
N PRO A 6 -8.35 -0.98 1.97
CA PRO A 6 -8.71 -2.37 1.72
C PRO A 6 -7.46 -3.24 1.68
N SER A 7 -7.59 -4.50 2.12
CA SER A 7 -6.66 -5.55 1.69
C SER A 7 -6.87 -5.86 0.20
N ARG A 8 -6.02 -6.71 -0.37
CA ARG A 8 -6.16 -7.12 -1.77
C ARG A 8 -5.68 -8.54 -2.00
N LEU A 9 -6.33 -9.25 -2.90
CA LEU A 9 -5.84 -10.50 -3.48
C LEU A 9 -5.07 -10.20 -4.75
N HIS A 10 -3.82 -10.65 -4.82
CA HIS A 10 -3.05 -10.63 -6.06
C HIS A 10 -3.10 -12.03 -6.70
N MET A 11 -3.88 -12.18 -7.76
CA MET A 11 -4.22 -13.49 -8.33
C MET A 11 -3.09 -14.06 -9.19
N SER A 12 -2.47 -13.23 -10.03
CA SER A 12 -1.38 -13.67 -10.91
C SER A 12 -0.54 -12.51 -11.40
N LEU A 13 0.71 -12.82 -11.76
CA LEU A 13 1.52 -11.99 -12.66
C LEU A 13 1.26 -12.41 -14.12
N ILE A 14 1.36 -11.47 -15.06
CA ILE A 14 0.98 -11.66 -16.47
C ILE A 14 2.21 -12.05 -17.31
N ASP A 15 3.26 -11.23 -17.33
CA ASP A 15 4.48 -11.45 -18.11
C ASP A 15 5.69 -11.76 -17.22
N MET A 16 5.97 -13.05 -17.09
CA MET A 16 7.10 -13.58 -16.32
C MET A 16 8.28 -14.01 -17.21
N ASN A 17 8.30 -13.64 -18.49
CA ASN A 17 9.40 -14.03 -19.40
C ASN A 17 10.08 -12.84 -20.09
N GLY A 18 9.45 -11.66 -20.17
CA GLY A 18 10.10 -10.47 -20.69
C GLY A 18 10.13 -10.35 -22.22
N SER A 19 9.58 -11.34 -22.94
CA SER A 19 9.69 -11.45 -24.40
C SER A 19 9.02 -10.28 -25.15
N TYR A 20 8.03 -9.63 -24.52
CA TYR A 20 7.34 -8.45 -25.07
C TYR A 20 7.95 -7.12 -24.61
N LYS A 21 9.21 -7.12 -24.13
CA LYS A 21 9.92 -5.96 -23.56
C LYS A 21 9.27 -5.38 -22.29
N ARG A 22 8.40 -6.16 -21.65
CA ARG A 22 7.74 -5.82 -20.40
C ARG A 22 7.85 -6.99 -19.43
N ILE A 23 7.77 -6.72 -18.14
CA ILE A 23 7.75 -7.75 -17.10
C ILE A 23 6.68 -7.43 -16.06
N ASP A 24 6.34 -8.43 -15.26
CA ASP A 24 5.32 -8.39 -14.23
C ASP A 24 3.89 -8.24 -14.81
N GLY A 25 3.13 -7.25 -14.37
CA GLY A 25 1.71 -7.09 -14.73
C GLY A 25 0.84 -7.87 -13.77
N GLY A 26 0.02 -7.18 -12.99
CA GLY A 26 -0.81 -7.77 -11.95
C GLY A 26 -2.28 -7.92 -12.37
N ILE A 27 -2.91 -8.97 -11.84
CA ILE A 27 -4.37 -9.10 -11.76
C ILE A 27 -4.72 -9.21 -10.28
N GLY A 28 -5.66 -8.41 -9.80
CA GLY A 28 -6.07 -8.48 -8.41
C GLY A 28 -7.44 -7.90 -8.10
N LEU A 29 -7.87 -8.12 -6.87
CA LEU A 29 -9.16 -7.72 -6.34
C LEU A 29 -8.96 -7.07 -4.98
N ALA A 30 -9.47 -5.85 -4.80
CA ALA A 30 -9.53 -5.23 -3.49
C ALA A 30 -10.63 -5.89 -2.65
N LEU A 31 -10.38 -6.01 -1.35
CA LEU A 31 -11.31 -6.62 -0.40
C LEU A 31 -11.74 -5.59 0.64
N SER A 32 -13.02 -5.55 0.92
CA SER A 32 -13.58 -4.74 2.00
C SER A 32 -13.28 -5.32 3.38
N ASP A 33 -12.89 -6.60 3.49
CA ASP A 33 -12.47 -7.24 4.73
C ASP A 33 -11.41 -8.31 4.43
N PRO A 34 -10.30 -8.38 5.19
CA PRO A 34 -9.94 -7.49 6.29
C PRO A 34 -9.41 -6.12 5.80
N GLN A 35 -9.41 -5.11 6.68
CA GLN A 35 -8.95 -3.75 6.38
C GLN A 35 -7.78 -3.31 7.27
N PHE A 36 -7.03 -2.33 6.80
CA PHE A 36 -6.07 -1.59 7.61
C PHE A 36 -6.67 -0.23 7.95
N VAL A 37 -6.74 0.08 9.25
CA VAL A 37 -7.32 1.33 9.74
C VAL A 37 -6.30 2.08 10.57
N LEU A 38 -5.95 3.27 10.12
CA LEU A 38 -4.94 4.12 10.73
C LEU A 38 -5.54 5.48 11.06
N GLN A 39 -5.39 5.90 12.31
CA GLN A 39 -5.67 7.25 12.76
C GLN A 39 -4.38 8.05 12.84
N SER A 40 -4.44 9.33 12.49
CA SER A 40 -3.37 10.31 12.73
C SER A 40 -3.90 11.53 13.46
N GLU A 41 -3.05 12.10 14.31
CA GLU A 41 -3.23 13.42 14.92
C GLU A 41 -1.93 14.21 14.76
N GLU A 42 -2.02 15.45 14.31
CA GLU A 42 -0.86 16.33 14.20
C GLU A 42 -0.39 16.75 15.59
N THR A 43 0.92 16.79 15.81
CA THR A 43 1.55 17.18 17.07
C THR A 43 2.52 18.34 16.87
N ASN A 44 2.71 19.14 17.91
CA ASN A 44 3.57 20.33 17.85
C ASN A 44 5.08 20.02 17.79
N GLU A 45 5.49 18.82 18.21
CA GLU A 45 6.89 18.40 18.22
C GLU A 45 7.19 17.53 17.00
N LYS A 46 8.27 17.82 16.28
CA LYS A 46 8.71 17.03 15.12
C LYS A 46 8.96 15.58 15.51
N GLY A 47 8.50 14.66 14.67
CA GLY A 47 8.70 13.22 14.84
C GLY A 47 7.38 12.47 14.75
N TYR A 48 7.36 11.24 15.27
CA TYR A 48 6.15 10.45 15.33
C TYR A 48 6.04 9.67 16.63
N THR A 49 4.82 9.36 17.02
CA THR A 49 4.50 8.36 18.05
C THR A 49 3.53 7.34 17.48
N LEU A 50 3.55 6.12 18.02
CA LEU A 50 2.74 5.02 17.51
C LEU A 50 2.07 4.28 18.66
N GLU A 51 0.75 4.16 18.59
CA GLU A 51 -0.09 3.36 19.48
C GLU A 51 -0.82 2.27 18.68
N PHE A 52 -1.16 1.17 19.35
CA PHE A 52 -1.97 0.09 18.80
C PHE A 52 -3.22 -0.10 19.65
N ALA A 53 -4.36 -0.27 19.00
CA ALA A 53 -5.56 -0.75 19.67
C ALA A 53 -5.36 -2.16 20.25
N ASP A 54 -6.24 -2.56 21.16
CA ASP A 54 -6.27 -3.92 21.69
C ASP A 54 -6.57 -4.94 20.58
N GLY A 55 -6.01 -6.14 20.69
CA GLY A 55 -6.30 -7.24 19.76
C GLY A 55 -5.52 -7.23 18.44
N ILE A 56 -4.68 -6.22 18.16
CA ILE A 56 -3.78 -6.26 16.99
C ILE A 56 -2.75 -7.40 17.17
N ARG A 57 -2.71 -8.32 16.20
CA ARG A 57 -1.79 -9.48 16.17
C ARG A 57 -0.32 -9.05 16.13
N GLU A 58 0.56 -9.83 16.74
CA GLU A 58 1.98 -9.48 16.92
C GLU A 58 2.72 -9.26 15.60
N ASP A 59 2.58 -10.17 14.64
CA ASP A 59 3.18 -10.03 13.30
C ASP A 59 2.75 -8.74 12.58
N SER A 60 1.52 -8.29 12.82
CA SER A 60 0.92 -7.10 12.24
C SER A 60 1.45 -5.85 12.95
N ARG A 61 1.70 -5.94 14.28
CA ARG A 61 2.39 -4.91 15.06
C ARG A 61 3.83 -4.74 14.58
N GLU A 62 4.57 -5.83 14.45
CA GLU A 62 5.95 -5.84 13.94
C GLU A 62 6.04 -5.18 12.56
N GLU A 63 5.12 -5.53 11.64
CA GLU A 63 5.11 -4.93 10.31
C GLU A 63 4.79 -3.41 10.35
N CYS A 64 3.88 -2.98 11.24
CA CYS A 64 3.59 -1.56 11.43
C CYS A 64 4.77 -0.80 12.05
N LEU A 65 5.42 -1.37 13.06
CA LEU A 65 6.61 -0.83 13.70
C LEU A 65 7.77 -0.69 12.72
N ASP A 66 7.87 -1.56 11.70
CA ASP A 66 8.87 -1.43 10.64
C ASP A 66 8.51 -0.34 9.62
N LYS A 67 7.24 -0.25 9.21
CA LYS A 67 6.86 0.49 8.00
C LYS A 67 6.32 1.89 8.24
N ILE A 68 5.62 2.14 9.35
CA ILE A 68 5.09 3.47 9.67
C ILE A 68 6.25 4.46 9.84
N PRO A 69 7.29 4.16 10.65
CA PRO A 69 8.47 5.03 10.77
C PRO A 69 9.12 5.38 9.43
N LYS A 70 9.40 4.36 8.61
CA LYS A 70 10.08 4.55 7.31
C LYS A 70 9.26 5.38 6.34
N ALA A 71 7.94 5.20 6.33
CA ALA A 71 7.05 6.01 5.51
C ALA A 71 6.98 7.44 6.04
N ALA A 72 6.87 7.62 7.36
CA ALA A 72 6.76 8.93 7.98
C ALA A 72 8.02 9.77 7.78
N GLU A 73 9.20 9.21 8.07
CA GLU A 73 10.49 9.87 7.88
C GLU A 73 10.69 10.28 6.42
N LYS A 74 10.38 9.37 5.49
CA LYS A 74 10.54 9.62 4.06
C LYS A 74 9.60 10.71 3.55
N ILE A 75 8.37 10.75 4.03
CA ILE A 75 7.39 11.77 3.62
C ILE A 75 7.70 13.12 4.26
N ALA A 76 8.13 13.14 5.53
CA ALA A 76 8.59 14.35 6.17
C ALA A 76 9.76 14.98 5.40
N GLU A 77 10.75 14.18 4.99
CA GLU A 77 11.87 14.64 4.19
C GLU A 77 11.45 15.11 2.78
N LEU A 78 10.65 14.32 2.05
CA LEU A 78 10.26 14.64 0.67
C LEU A 78 9.33 15.85 0.55
N CYS A 79 8.51 16.10 1.58
CA CYS A 79 7.47 17.13 1.55
C CYS A 79 7.77 18.32 2.48
N ASP A 80 8.95 18.37 3.11
CA ASP A 80 9.36 19.42 4.06
C ASP A 80 8.34 19.62 5.20
N ILE A 81 7.85 18.50 5.76
CA ILE A 81 6.86 18.52 6.86
C ILE A 81 7.60 18.56 8.19
N GLU A 82 7.44 19.67 8.92
CA GLU A 82 8.09 19.91 10.22
C GLU A 82 7.19 19.56 11.43
N SER A 83 5.89 19.38 11.21
CA SER A 83 4.96 18.92 12.25
C SER A 83 5.23 17.46 12.63
N GLY A 84 4.89 17.09 13.86
CA GLY A 84 4.88 15.68 14.24
C GLY A 84 3.53 15.03 14.06
N PHE A 85 3.51 13.71 14.23
CA PHE A 85 2.31 12.90 14.06
C PHE A 85 2.19 11.82 15.13
N HIS A 86 1.05 11.77 15.81
CA HIS A 86 0.64 10.62 16.57
C HIS A 86 -0.18 9.69 15.69
N PHE A 87 0.30 8.46 15.50
CA PHE A 87 -0.41 7.42 14.76
C PHE A 87 -1.00 6.40 15.71
N LYS A 88 -2.25 6.00 15.45
CA LYS A 88 -2.90 4.90 16.15
C LYS A 88 -3.42 3.87 15.16
N VAL A 89 -2.89 2.65 15.23
CA VAL A 89 -3.36 1.51 14.42
C VAL A 89 -4.59 0.94 15.10
N LEU A 90 -5.74 1.12 14.45
CA LEU A 90 -7.04 0.66 14.96
C LEU A 90 -7.36 -0.76 14.51
N GLU A 91 -6.99 -1.10 13.28
CA GLU A 91 -7.18 -2.44 12.69
C GLU A 91 -6.01 -2.77 11.77
N ALA A 92 -5.55 -4.01 11.81
CA ALA A 92 -4.53 -4.54 10.93
C ALA A 92 -4.75 -6.05 10.68
N TYR A 93 -4.35 -6.51 9.51
CA TYR A 93 -4.48 -7.90 9.09
C TYR A 93 -3.12 -8.57 8.94
N PRO A 94 -3.07 -9.93 8.94
CA PRO A 94 -1.83 -10.68 9.02
C PRO A 94 -0.78 -10.24 8.02
N ALA A 95 0.42 -10.00 8.52
CA ALA A 95 1.58 -9.68 7.71
C ALA A 95 1.92 -10.84 6.77
N HIS A 96 2.44 -10.53 5.58
CA HIS A 96 2.97 -11.53 4.64
C HIS A 96 1.98 -12.64 4.21
N SER A 97 0.68 -12.41 4.38
CA SER A 97 -0.42 -13.34 4.04
C SER A 97 -0.90 -13.27 2.59
N GLY A 98 -0.18 -12.56 1.72
CA GLY A 98 -0.63 -12.26 0.36
C GLY A 98 -1.68 -11.13 0.26
N LEU A 99 -2.11 -10.57 1.40
CA LEU A 99 -3.11 -9.49 1.49
C LEU A 99 -2.54 -8.07 1.39
N GLY A 100 -1.22 -7.93 1.40
CA GLY A 100 -0.51 -6.71 1.03
C GLY A 100 -0.74 -5.44 1.88
N SER A 101 -1.02 -5.56 3.17
CA SER A 101 0.14 -5.56 4.04
C SER A 101 0.89 -4.22 4.06
N GLY A 102 2.19 -4.38 3.83
CA GLY A 102 3.12 -3.27 3.78
C GLY A 102 2.88 -2.17 2.77
N THR A 103 2.15 -2.41 1.68
CA THR A 103 1.78 -1.29 0.79
C THR A 103 0.70 -0.45 1.45
N GLN A 104 -0.34 -1.06 2.05
CA GLN A 104 -1.38 -0.26 2.70
C GLN A 104 -0.83 0.51 3.90
N ILE A 105 0.01 -0.11 4.73
CA ILE A 105 0.63 0.58 5.88
C ILE A 105 1.39 1.81 5.40
N SER A 106 2.33 1.64 4.46
CA SER A 106 3.16 2.76 4.00
C SER A 106 2.38 3.86 3.27
N VAL A 107 1.40 3.48 2.43
CA VAL A 107 0.59 4.46 1.67
C VAL A 107 -0.38 5.20 2.58
N CYS A 108 -1.01 4.54 3.56
CA CYS A 108 -1.88 5.20 4.54
C CYS A 108 -1.12 6.23 5.38
N THR A 109 0.08 5.89 5.87
CA THR A 109 0.93 6.84 6.61
C THR A 109 1.23 8.07 5.75
N ALA A 110 1.64 7.87 4.50
CA ALA A 110 1.95 8.96 3.58
C ALA A 110 0.72 9.83 3.27
N HIS A 111 -0.43 9.19 3.02
CA HIS A 111 -1.69 9.86 2.74
C HIS A 111 -2.09 10.75 3.92
N LEU A 112 -2.12 10.20 5.14
CA LEU A 112 -2.51 10.96 6.32
C LEU A 112 -1.59 12.16 6.56
N MET A 113 -0.28 12.01 6.42
CA MET A 113 0.66 13.11 6.61
C MET A 113 0.51 14.21 5.57
N THR A 114 0.45 13.82 4.29
CA THR A 114 0.35 14.79 3.18
C THR A 114 -0.99 15.52 3.21
N GLU A 115 -2.11 14.83 3.45
CA GLU A 115 -3.42 15.46 3.58
C GLU A 115 -3.47 16.41 4.79
N THR A 116 -2.83 16.06 5.92
CA THR A 116 -2.76 16.95 7.10
C THR A 116 -2.00 18.23 6.76
N ALA A 117 -0.90 18.10 6.01
CA ALA A 117 -0.12 19.24 5.52
C ALA A 117 -0.78 20.01 4.36
N GLY A 118 -1.99 19.63 3.94
CA GLY A 118 -2.70 20.27 2.82
C GLY A 118 -2.11 19.97 1.44
N LEU A 119 -1.28 18.93 1.32
CA LEU A 119 -0.64 18.48 0.09
C LEU A 119 -1.44 17.33 -0.53
N LYS A 120 -1.84 17.50 -1.80
CA LYS A 120 -2.64 16.51 -2.51
C LYS A 120 -1.79 15.67 -3.45
N PHE A 121 -1.81 14.36 -3.24
CA PHE A 121 -1.13 13.36 -4.07
C PHE A 121 -2.10 12.24 -4.44
N SER A 122 -1.89 11.61 -5.59
CA SER A 122 -2.59 10.35 -5.90
C SER A 122 -1.98 9.19 -5.12
N SER A 123 -2.70 8.07 -4.92
CA SER A 123 -2.10 6.85 -4.36
C SER A 123 -0.88 6.37 -5.13
N ARG A 124 -0.84 6.62 -6.44
CA ARG A 124 0.31 6.28 -7.28
C ARG A 124 1.53 7.11 -6.94
N ASP A 125 1.35 8.41 -6.69
CA ASP A 125 2.43 9.29 -6.25
C ASP A 125 2.91 8.89 -4.85
N LEU A 126 1.99 8.71 -3.90
CA LEU A 126 2.30 8.29 -2.54
C LEU A 126 3.03 6.94 -2.51
N SER A 127 2.55 5.96 -3.29
CA SER A 127 3.21 4.65 -3.45
C SER A 127 4.62 4.80 -3.99
N ALA A 128 4.84 5.63 -5.01
CA ALA A 128 6.16 5.89 -5.54
C ALA A 128 7.07 6.53 -4.48
N MET A 129 6.57 7.54 -3.75
CA MET A 129 7.29 8.22 -2.67
C MET A 129 7.71 7.24 -1.59
N VAL A 130 6.86 6.32 -1.15
CA VAL A 130 7.20 5.34 -0.10
C VAL A 130 7.84 4.05 -0.62
N GLY A 131 8.23 3.99 -1.90
CA GLY A 131 8.94 2.84 -2.49
C GLY A 131 8.08 1.58 -2.58
N ARG A 132 6.82 1.73 -2.99
CA ARG A 132 5.85 0.65 -3.21
C ARG A 132 5.37 0.63 -4.66
N GLY A 133 4.85 -0.51 -5.08
CA GLY A 133 4.26 -0.70 -6.41
C GLY A 133 5.25 -1.11 -7.52
N GLY A 134 6.54 -1.27 -7.22
CA GLY A 134 7.57 -1.57 -8.24
C GLY A 134 7.61 -3.01 -8.78
N THR A 135 6.62 -3.85 -8.41
CA THR A 135 6.33 -5.15 -9.04
C THR A 135 4.94 -5.15 -9.64
N SER A 136 3.97 -4.61 -8.90
CA SER A 136 2.56 -4.65 -9.26
C SER A 136 1.88 -3.41 -8.68
N GLY A 137 0.99 -2.82 -9.48
CA GLY A 137 0.19 -1.66 -9.11
C GLY A 137 -1.08 -2.02 -8.36
N ILE A 138 -1.45 -3.31 -8.25
CA ILE A 138 -2.70 -3.74 -7.62
C ILE A 138 -2.89 -3.11 -6.24
N GLY A 139 -1.88 -3.19 -5.38
CA GLY A 139 -1.97 -2.65 -4.02
C GLY A 139 -2.08 -1.12 -3.96
N THR A 140 -1.46 -0.44 -4.92
CA THR A 140 -1.51 1.01 -5.07
C THR A 140 -2.90 1.45 -5.52
N PHE A 141 -3.45 0.82 -6.54
CA PHE A 141 -4.76 1.21 -7.08
C PHE A 141 -5.91 0.74 -6.19
N ALA A 142 -5.74 -0.37 -5.46
CA ALA A 142 -6.73 -0.82 -4.49
C ALA A 142 -6.96 0.22 -3.38
N HIS A 143 -5.94 0.98 -2.99
CA HIS A 143 -6.04 1.99 -1.94
C HIS A 143 -7.10 3.07 -2.25
N ASP A 144 -7.12 3.60 -3.48
CA ASP A 144 -8.06 4.65 -3.88
C ASP A 144 -9.32 4.10 -4.56
N LEU A 145 -9.18 3.07 -5.40
CA LEU A 145 -10.21 2.72 -6.39
C LEU A 145 -11.03 1.49 -6.00
N GLY A 146 -10.49 0.62 -5.14
CA GLY A 146 -11.06 -0.71 -4.91
C GLY A 146 -11.31 -1.51 -6.21
N GLY A 147 -12.21 -2.49 -6.12
CA GLY A 147 -12.69 -3.26 -7.27
C GLY A 147 -11.67 -4.27 -7.82
N PHE A 148 -11.95 -4.75 -9.04
CA PHE A 148 -11.07 -5.63 -9.81
C PHE A 148 -10.10 -4.80 -10.65
N ILE A 149 -8.81 -5.12 -10.57
CA ILE A 149 -7.73 -4.27 -11.06
C ILE A 149 -6.78 -5.10 -11.92
N VAL A 150 -6.38 -4.52 -13.06
CA VAL A 150 -5.34 -5.07 -13.93
C VAL A 150 -4.31 -3.98 -14.19
N ASP A 151 -3.03 -4.30 -13.95
CA ASP A 151 -1.91 -3.42 -14.29
C ASP A 151 -1.01 -4.04 -15.38
N GLY A 152 -0.29 -3.17 -16.09
CA GLY A 152 0.49 -3.52 -17.27
C GLY A 152 1.95 -3.81 -16.97
N GLY A 153 2.32 -3.99 -15.70
CA GLY A 153 3.70 -4.22 -15.29
C GLY A 153 4.63 -3.08 -15.69
N HIS A 154 5.89 -3.42 -15.94
CA HIS A 154 6.96 -2.46 -16.22
C HIS A 154 7.60 -2.70 -17.57
N SER A 155 8.07 -1.63 -18.22
CA SER A 155 9.01 -1.77 -19.33
C SER A 155 10.35 -2.30 -18.82
N LEU A 156 11.04 -3.14 -19.60
CA LEU A 156 12.41 -3.56 -19.28
C LEU A 156 13.40 -2.38 -19.20
N GLU A 157 13.08 -1.25 -19.83
CA GLU A 157 13.86 -0.01 -19.70
C GLU A 157 13.72 0.64 -18.31
N GLU A 158 12.52 0.55 -17.72
CA GLU A 158 12.25 1.06 -16.36
C GLU A 158 12.75 0.07 -15.30
N LYS A 159 12.54 -1.24 -15.55
CA LYS A 159 12.83 -2.32 -14.63
C LYS A 159 13.52 -3.46 -15.37
N PRO A 160 14.86 -3.57 -15.31
CA PRO A 160 15.61 -4.52 -16.13
C PRO A 160 15.49 -5.99 -15.69
N GLY A 161 14.81 -6.28 -14.58
CA GLY A 161 14.63 -7.65 -14.11
C GLY A 161 13.62 -7.76 -12.97
N PHE A 162 13.26 -9.00 -12.63
CA PHE A 162 12.30 -9.31 -11.58
C PHE A 162 12.86 -8.96 -10.20
N LEU A 163 12.27 -7.95 -9.56
CA LEU A 163 12.58 -7.53 -8.21
C LEU A 163 11.29 -7.35 -7.41
N PRO A 164 11.30 -7.66 -6.10
CA PRO A 164 10.20 -7.33 -5.22
C PRO A 164 10.05 -5.81 -5.10
N SER A 165 8.84 -5.35 -4.78
CA SER A 165 8.52 -3.92 -4.81
C SER A 165 9.37 -3.09 -3.86
N SER A 166 9.81 -3.65 -2.73
CA SER A 166 10.70 -2.97 -1.76
C SER A 166 12.13 -2.78 -2.26
N ALA A 167 12.56 -3.53 -3.29
CA ALA A 167 13.90 -3.45 -3.88
C ALA A 167 13.89 -2.81 -5.28
N SER A 168 12.71 -2.63 -5.87
CA SER A 168 12.53 -2.01 -7.17
C SER A 168 12.49 -0.48 -7.04
N LYS A 169 13.19 0.22 -7.94
CA LYS A 169 13.10 1.67 -8.10
C LYS A 169 12.02 2.09 -9.12
N ALA A 170 11.37 1.12 -9.76
CA ALA A 170 10.29 1.40 -10.70
C ALA A 170 9.12 2.08 -9.98
N LYS A 171 8.48 3.03 -10.65
CA LYS A 171 7.24 3.64 -10.13
C LYS A 171 6.13 2.58 -10.18
N PRO A 172 5.01 2.74 -9.45
CA PRO A 172 3.91 1.79 -9.56
C PRO A 172 3.50 1.56 -11.01
N ALA A 173 3.25 0.28 -11.34
CA ALA A 173 2.86 -0.17 -12.66
C ALA A 173 1.65 0.63 -13.20
N THR A 174 1.54 0.72 -14.51
CA THR A 174 0.44 1.49 -15.14
C THR A 174 -0.87 0.73 -15.00
N LEU A 175 -1.92 1.40 -14.53
CA LEU A 175 -3.28 0.85 -14.51
C LEU A 175 -3.76 0.64 -15.95
N ILE A 176 -4.16 -0.60 -16.28
CA ILE A 176 -4.69 -0.95 -17.59
C ILE A 176 -6.21 -1.01 -17.55
N ALA A 177 -6.77 -1.58 -16.47
CA ALA A 177 -8.20 -1.65 -16.29
C ALA A 177 -8.58 -1.66 -14.81
N ARG A 178 -9.73 -1.07 -14.52
CA ARG A 178 -10.41 -1.17 -13.22
C ARG A 178 -11.90 -1.36 -13.46
N TYR A 179 -12.49 -2.35 -12.81
CA TYR A 179 -13.92 -2.65 -12.89
C TYR A 179 -14.51 -2.75 -11.48
N GLU A 180 -15.79 -2.39 -11.35
CA GLU A 180 -16.54 -2.77 -10.15
C GLU A 180 -16.59 -4.29 -10.05
N PHE A 181 -16.50 -4.81 -8.83
CA PHE A 181 -16.73 -6.21 -8.56
C PHE A 181 -18.19 -6.39 -8.12
N PRO A 182 -18.91 -7.43 -8.56
CA PRO A 182 -20.31 -7.63 -8.20
C PRO A 182 -20.51 -7.62 -6.68
N GLU A 183 -21.39 -6.77 -6.17
CA GLU A 183 -21.66 -6.63 -4.72
C GLU A 183 -22.35 -7.86 -4.15
N GLU A 184 -23.08 -8.60 -4.99
CA GLU A 184 -23.78 -9.82 -4.63
C GLU A 184 -22.86 -11.05 -4.49
N TRP A 185 -21.56 -10.91 -4.76
CA TRP A 185 -20.59 -12.00 -4.69
C TRP A 185 -19.77 -11.93 -3.41
N ASP A 186 -20.03 -12.88 -2.51
CA ASP A 186 -19.19 -13.07 -1.32
C ASP A 186 -17.84 -13.70 -1.69
N ILE A 187 -16.76 -13.15 -1.11
CA ILE A 187 -15.42 -13.72 -1.22
C ILE A 187 -15.08 -14.45 0.08
N LEU A 188 -14.97 -15.78 0.00
CA LEU A 188 -14.47 -16.59 1.11
C LEU A 188 -12.94 -16.61 1.11
N LEU A 189 -12.33 -16.08 2.18
CA LEU A 189 -10.89 -16.17 2.41
C LEU A 189 -10.55 -17.40 3.24
N ALA A 190 -9.76 -18.32 2.67
CA ALA A 190 -9.19 -19.45 3.39
C ALA A 190 -7.68 -19.21 3.56
N MET A 191 -7.24 -19.01 4.80
CA MET A 191 -5.83 -18.82 5.14
C MET A 191 -5.25 -20.14 5.67
N PRO A 192 -4.20 -20.70 5.05
CA PRO A 192 -3.53 -21.90 5.57
C PRO A 192 -2.76 -21.56 6.85
N GLU A 193 -2.59 -22.58 7.72
CA GLU A 193 -1.69 -22.54 8.89
C GLU A 193 -0.21 -22.61 8.49
#